data_AF-A0A975KAR7-F1
#
_entry.id   AF-A0A975KAR7-F1
#
_cell.length_a   1.000
_cell.length_b   1.000
_cell.length_c   1.000
_cell.angle_alpha   90.00
_cell.angle_beta   90.00
_cell.angle_gamma   90.00
#
_symmetry.space_group_name_H-M   'P 1'
#
loop_
_entity.id
_entity.type
_entity.pdbx_description
1 polymer ?
#
loop_
_entity_poly.entity_id
_entity_poly.type
_entity_poly.pdbx_seq_one_letter_code
_entity_poly.pdbx_strand_id
1 'polypeptide(L)'
;MAKSGRKRKQGKRTKSGQLVRTPRYDKGCDGVIRRRAEFGIYAETKDGERILVDATQTFDALGRAWSAGLLGEPDQANRFRDTGRVIAAQYWRTYGFATPDSLARFQPSQGVGVSDSEKEKVREKALNASLDRIKKMGPQVASAFSQLVIDLNPDKGPPWLDRIIYGKRTGKPVDDRDTTILGHALDALSEVA
;
A
#
# COMPACT_ATOMS: atom_id res chain seq x y z
N MET A 1 34.44 13.47 56.06
CA MET A 1 33.33 12.57 55.64
C MET A 1 32.95 12.86 54.19
N ALA A 2 33.24 11.95 53.26
CA ALA A 2 32.92 12.16 51.84
C ALA A 2 31.47 11.76 51.54
N LYS A 3 30.69 12.67 50.96
CA LYS A 3 29.27 12.45 50.58
C LYS A 3 29.17 11.29 49.57
N SER A 4 28.35 10.29 49.91
CA SER A 4 27.98 9.19 49.01
C SER A 4 27.44 9.75 47.69
N GLY A 5 28.12 9.44 46.59
CA GLY A 5 27.74 9.89 45.25
C GLY A 5 26.42 9.25 44.79
N ARG A 6 25.65 10.01 44.00
CA ARG A 6 24.34 9.59 43.44
C ARG A 6 24.48 8.25 42.70
N LYS A 7 23.66 7.25 43.07
CA LYS A 7 23.62 5.93 42.42
C LYS A 7 23.45 6.10 40.91
N ARG A 8 24.39 5.56 40.13
CA ARG A 8 24.36 5.62 38.66
C ARG A 8 23.27 4.70 38.10
N LYS A 9 22.57 5.16 37.06
CA LYS A 9 21.58 4.35 36.34
C LYS A 9 22.24 3.09 35.74
N GLN A 10 21.60 1.94 35.95
CA GLN A 10 22.05 0.63 35.47
C GLN A 10 21.81 0.46 33.97
N GLY A 11 22.66 -0.34 33.29
CA GLY A 11 22.54 -0.67 31.87
C GLY A 11 23.89 -0.78 31.13
N LYS A 12 23.87 -1.41 29.95
CA LYS A 12 25.06 -1.60 29.08
C LYS A 12 25.59 -0.23 28.65
N ARG A 13 26.92 -0.04 28.65
CA ARG A 13 27.56 1.25 28.35
C ARG A 13 28.45 1.18 27.11
N THR A 14 28.55 2.30 26.41
CA THR A 14 29.54 2.50 25.35
C THR A 14 30.95 2.54 25.95
N LYS A 15 31.98 2.40 25.11
CA LYS A 15 33.39 2.51 25.56
C LYS A 15 33.70 3.87 26.22
N SER A 16 32.95 4.92 25.88
CA SER A 16 33.02 6.26 26.49
C SER A 16 32.21 6.41 27.78
N GLY A 17 31.62 5.33 28.30
CA GLY A 17 30.91 5.31 29.59
C GLY A 17 29.47 5.82 29.55
N GLN A 18 28.91 6.16 28.38
CA GLN A 18 27.51 6.53 28.24
C GLN A 18 26.62 5.29 28.21
N LEU A 19 25.37 5.38 28.66
CA LEU A 19 24.41 4.28 28.51
C LEU A 19 24.11 4.05 27.02
N VAL A 20 24.21 2.79 26.57
CA VAL A 20 23.82 2.40 25.21
C VAL A 20 22.33 2.67 25.07
N ARG A 21 21.96 3.59 24.18
CA ARG A 21 20.58 3.82 23.80
C ARG A 21 20.18 2.71 22.82
N THR A 22 19.48 1.70 23.30
CA THR A 22 18.77 0.78 22.41
C THR A 22 17.70 1.59 21.68
N PRO A 23 17.67 1.62 20.34
CA PRO A 23 16.61 2.30 19.62
C PRO A 23 15.28 1.66 20.02
N ARG A 24 14.40 2.46 20.65
CA ARG A 24 13.04 2.02 20.95
C ARG A 24 12.25 2.24 19.67
N TYR A 25 12.10 1.17 18.88
CA TYR A 25 11.22 1.22 17.72
C TYR A 25 9.80 1.49 18.20
N ASP A 26 9.23 2.61 17.77
CA ASP A 26 7.81 2.88 17.95
C ASP A 26 7.03 1.80 17.20
N LYS A 27 6.17 1.08 17.92
CA LYS A 27 5.33 0.03 17.32
C LYS A 27 4.18 0.62 16.49
N GLY A 28 4.01 1.95 16.52
CA GLY A 28 2.88 2.66 15.95
C GLY A 28 1.69 2.67 16.91
N CYS A 29 0.65 3.43 16.57
CA CYS A 29 -0.59 3.45 17.34
C CYS A 29 -1.37 2.11 17.21
N ASP A 30 -2.32 1.88 18.12
CA ASP A 30 -3.12 0.64 18.15
C ASP A 30 -3.81 0.33 16.81
N GLY A 31 -4.20 1.35 16.06
CA GLY A 31 -4.75 1.20 14.71
C GLY A 31 -3.77 0.58 13.72
N VAL A 32 -2.49 0.97 13.77
CA VAL A 32 -1.42 0.40 12.92
C VAL A 32 -1.13 -1.05 13.34
N ILE A 33 -1.12 -1.33 14.64
CA ILE A 33 -0.93 -2.68 15.19
C ILE A 33 -2.07 -3.61 14.76
N ARG A 34 -3.33 -3.14 14.85
CA ARG A 34 -4.51 -3.90 14.42
C ARG A 34 -4.46 -4.25 12.94
N ARG A 35 -4.13 -3.28 12.07
CA ARG A 35 -4.03 -3.50 10.62
C ARG A 35 -2.89 -4.46 10.26
N ARG A 36 -1.75 -4.39 10.97
CA ARG A 36 -0.65 -5.35 10.83
C ARG A 36 -1.12 -6.79 11.06
N ALA A 37 -1.90 -7.00 12.13
CA ALA A 37 -2.46 -8.30 12.46
C ALA A 37 -3.58 -8.74 11.48
N GLU A 38 -4.35 -7.79 10.96
CA GLU A 38 -5.49 -8.05 10.07
C GLU A 38 -5.04 -8.44 8.66
N PHE A 39 -4.13 -7.67 8.04
CA PHE A 39 -3.71 -7.88 6.66
C PHE A 39 -2.49 -8.80 6.50
N GLY A 40 -2.05 -9.44 7.59
CA GLY A 40 -1.06 -10.52 7.53
C GLY A 40 0.22 -10.10 6.85
N ILE A 41 0.80 -9.00 7.34
CA ILE A 41 1.94 -8.33 6.72
C ILE A 41 3.20 -9.20 6.79
N TYR A 42 3.47 -9.95 5.71
CA TYR A 42 4.72 -10.70 5.55
C TYR A 42 5.16 -10.71 4.09
N ALA A 43 6.34 -10.18 3.81
CA ALA A 43 7.10 -10.49 2.60
C ALA A 43 8.04 -11.65 2.94
N GLU A 44 8.03 -12.72 2.17
CA GLU A 44 8.99 -13.81 2.33
C GLU A 44 10.27 -13.41 1.57
N THR A 45 11.42 -13.38 2.24
CA THR A 45 12.70 -13.15 1.58
C THR A 45 13.07 -14.37 0.75
N LYS A 46 14.06 -14.22 -0.14
CA LYS A 46 14.67 -15.34 -0.87
C LYS A 46 15.19 -16.45 0.05
N ASP A 47 15.46 -16.12 1.31
CA ASP A 47 15.93 -17.04 2.35
C ASP A 47 14.80 -17.65 3.21
N GLY A 48 13.53 -17.39 2.86
CA GLY A 48 12.36 -17.89 3.58
C GLY A 48 11.99 -17.08 4.84
N GLU A 49 12.63 -15.93 5.07
CA GLU A 49 12.35 -15.10 6.25
C GLU A 49 11.14 -14.19 6.00
N ARG A 50 10.18 -14.19 6.92
CA ARG A 50 8.99 -13.33 6.83
C ARG A 50 9.29 -11.93 7.39
N ILE A 51 9.50 -10.97 6.51
CA ILE A 51 9.69 -9.56 6.87
C ILE A 51 8.33 -8.85 6.98
N LEU A 52 8.16 -8.13 8.08
CA LEU A 52 7.02 -7.23 8.28
C LEU A 52 7.09 -6.07 7.27
N VAL A 53 6.22 -6.13 6.27
CA VAL A 53 5.97 -5.08 5.29
C VAL A 53 5.44 -3.79 5.95
N ASP A 54 5.69 -2.65 5.33
CA ASP A 54 5.28 -1.34 5.83
C ASP A 54 3.74 -1.20 5.92
N ALA A 55 3.22 -1.18 7.15
CA ALA A 55 1.80 -1.02 7.45
C ALA A 55 1.20 0.32 7.01
N THR A 56 2.04 1.31 6.69
CA THR A 56 1.55 2.56 6.09
C THR A 56 1.08 2.37 4.64
N GLN A 57 1.20 1.17 4.08
CA GLN A 57 0.70 0.89 2.75
C GLN A 57 -0.74 0.37 2.73
N THR A 58 -1.36 -0.02 3.87
CA THR A 58 -2.67 -0.72 3.85
C THR A 58 -3.91 0.19 3.86
N PHE A 59 -3.78 1.47 3.48
CA PHE A 59 -4.89 2.44 3.50
C PHE A 59 -5.81 2.36 2.28
N ASP A 60 -5.40 1.64 1.25
CA ASP A 60 -6.17 1.40 0.02
C ASP A 60 -6.12 -0.10 -0.34
N ALA A 61 -7.03 -0.53 -1.21
CA ALA A 61 -7.17 -1.93 -1.60
C ALA A 61 -5.91 -2.47 -2.28
N LEU A 62 -5.28 -1.70 -3.18
CA LEU A 62 -4.04 -2.07 -3.84
C LEU A 62 -2.89 -2.29 -2.86
N GLY A 63 -2.76 -1.42 -1.86
CA GLY A 63 -1.76 -1.54 -0.81
C GLY A 63 -2.01 -2.71 0.16
N ARG A 64 -3.27 -3.09 0.39
CA ARG A 64 -3.62 -4.34 1.10
C ARG A 64 -3.25 -5.58 0.29
N ALA A 65 -3.57 -5.59 -1.02
CA ALA A 65 -3.17 -6.66 -1.92
C ALA A 65 -1.64 -6.82 -1.99
N TRP A 66 -0.91 -5.70 -2.06
CA TRP A 66 0.55 -5.68 -2.00
C TRP A 66 1.08 -6.24 -0.68
N SER A 67 0.54 -5.78 0.47
CA SER A 67 0.98 -6.23 1.80
C SER A 67 0.68 -7.71 2.06
N ALA A 68 -0.35 -8.25 1.43
CA ALA A 68 -0.72 -9.65 1.48
C ALA A 68 0.05 -10.52 0.46
N GLY A 69 0.94 -9.94 -0.34
CA GLY A 69 1.70 -10.65 -1.37
C GLY A 69 0.82 -11.24 -2.46
N LEU A 70 -0.19 -10.48 -2.91
CA LEU A 70 -1.12 -10.88 -3.97
C LEU A 70 -0.80 -10.26 -5.34
N LEU A 71 0.19 -9.37 -5.41
CA LEU A 71 0.57 -8.66 -6.64
C LEU A 71 1.76 -9.30 -7.39
N GLY A 72 2.13 -10.54 -7.03
CA GLY A 72 3.27 -11.25 -7.63
C GLY A 72 4.59 -11.02 -6.90
N GLU A 73 5.70 -11.18 -7.63
CA GLU A 73 7.06 -11.06 -7.12
C GLU A 73 7.38 -9.63 -6.64
N PRO A 74 8.32 -9.43 -5.69
CA PRO A 74 8.55 -8.12 -5.06
C PRO A 74 8.72 -6.94 -6.02
N ASP A 75 9.50 -7.11 -7.09
CA ASP A 75 9.75 -6.04 -8.07
C ASP A 75 8.49 -5.71 -8.89
N GLN A 76 7.76 -6.74 -9.33
CA GLN A 76 6.50 -6.60 -10.04
C GLN A 76 5.43 -5.98 -9.14
N ALA A 77 5.33 -6.46 -7.89
CA ALA A 77 4.37 -6.01 -6.90
C ALA A 77 4.56 -4.51 -6.58
N ASN A 78 5.81 -4.05 -6.45
CA ASN A 78 6.13 -2.64 -6.26
C ASN A 78 5.70 -1.79 -7.48
N ARG A 79 6.01 -2.25 -8.70
CA ARG A 79 5.60 -1.56 -9.93
C ARG A 79 4.08 -1.46 -10.04
N PHE A 80 3.36 -2.56 -9.82
CA PHE A 80 1.90 -2.60 -9.86
C PHE A 80 1.28 -1.66 -8.83
N ARG A 81 1.78 -1.68 -7.60
CA ARG A 81 1.35 -0.77 -6.53
C ARG A 81 1.52 0.70 -6.94
N ASP A 82 2.71 1.06 -7.40
CA ASP A 82 3.04 2.46 -7.66
C ASP A 82 2.33 2.98 -8.92
N THR A 83 2.29 2.20 -10.01
CA THR A 83 1.51 2.54 -11.21
C THR A 83 0.02 2.69 -10.88
N GLY A 84 -0.57 1.73 -10.17
CA GLY A 84 -1.98 1.78 -9.81
C GLY A 84 -2.30 3.04 -8.98
N ARG A 85 -1.45 3.41 -8.03
CA ARG A 85 -1.65 4.63 -7.23
C ARG A 85 -1.45 5.92 -8.02
N VAL A 86 -0.56 5.95 -9.02
CA VAL A 86 -0.45 7.07 -9.95
C VAL A 86 -1.75 7.23 -10.76
N ILE A 87 -2.30 6.13 -11.26
CA ILE A 87 -3.58 6.14 -11.99
C ILE A 87 -4.72 6.60 -11.08
N ALA A 88 -4.82 6.06 -9.85
CA ALA A 88 -5.84 6.44 -8.88
C ALA A 88 -5.75 7.92 -8.51
N ALA A 89 -4.55 8.43 -8.22
CA ALA A 89 -4.33 9.83 -7.89
C ALA A 89 -4.74 10.75 -9.05
N GLN A 90 -4.38 10.38 -10.28
CA GLN A 90 -4.77 11.13 -11.47
C GLN A 90 -6.29 11.06 -11.71
N TYR A 91 -6.92 9.91 -11.51
CA TYR A 91 -8.37 9.74 -11.62
C TYR A 91 -9.12 10.69 -10.69
N TRP A 92 -8.85 10.61 -9.38
CA TRP A 92 -9.55 11.43 -8.40
C TRP A 92 -9.32 12.93 -8.60
N ARG A 93 -8.13 13.31 -9.06
CA ARG A 93 -7.81 14.69 -9.44
C ARG A 93 -8.63 15.16 -10.65
N THR A 94 -8.63 14.40 -11.75
CA THR A 94 -9.32 14.80 -12.99
C THR A 94 -10.82 15.01 -12.75
N TYR A 95 -11.45 14.16 -11.93
CA TYR A 95 -12.88 14.25 -11.64
C TYR A 95 -13.23 15.16 -10.46
N GLY A 96 -12.28 15.99 -9.98
CA GLY A 96 -12.55 17.08 -9.04
C GLY A 96 -12.81 16.66 -7.59
N PHE A 97 -12.44 15.44 -7.21
CA PHE A 97 -12.56 14.98 -5.83
C PHE A 97 -11.28 15.25 -5.03
N ALA A 98 -11.45 15.49 -3.72
CA ALA A 98 -10.32 15.46 -2.81
C ALA A 98 -9.64 14.09 -2.92
N THR A 99 -8.37 14.10 -3.32
CA THR A 99 -7.60 12.87 -3.40
C THR A 99 -7.43 12.30 -1.99
N PRO A 100 -7.64 11.00 -1.77
CA PRO A 100 -7.44 10.38 -0.47
C PRO A 100 -6.03 10.62 0.07
N ASP A 101 -5.91 10.84 1.38
CA ASP A 101 -4.63 11.06 2.06
C ASP A 101 -3.61 9.93 1.80
N SER A 102 -4.08 8.70 1.56
CA SER A 102 -3.24 7.55 1.19
C SER A 102 -2.48 7.74 -0.12
N LEU A 103 -2.97 8.61 -1.00
CA LEU A 103 -2.39 8.91 -2.30
C LEU A 103 -1.62 10.25 -2.32
N ALA A 104 -1.53 10.96 -1.19
CA ALA A 104 -0.94 12.29 -1.12
C ALA A 104 0.51 12.34 -1.65
N ARG A 105 1.31 11.30 -1.42
CA ARG A 105 2.70 11.22 -1.93
C ARG A 105 2.82 11.07 -3.46
N PHE A 106 1.74 10.64 -4.11
CA PHE A 106 1.68 10.49 -5.58
C PHE A 106 1.17 11.75 -6.25
N GLN A 107 0.82 12.78 -5.46
CA GLN A 107 0.53 14.10 -5.99
C GLN A 107 1.82 14.90 -6.18
N PRO A 108 1.90 15.73 -7.24
CA PRO A 108 2.98 16.71 -7.34
C PRO A 108 2.90 17.65 -6.13
N SER A 109 4.01 17.84 -5.43
CA SER A 109 4.18 18.64 -4.21
C SER A 109 3.98 20.16 -4.38
N GLN A 110 3.44 20.59 -5.51
CA GLN A 110 3.34 22.01 -5.86
C GLN A 110 2.20 22.63 -5.06
N GLY A 111 2.58 23.49 -4.11
CA GLY A 111 1.66 24.37 -3.40
C GLY A 111 0.83 25.20 -4.37
N VAL A 112 -0.37 25.57 -3.91
CA VAL A 112 -1.36 26.49 -4.48
C VAL A 112 -0.79 27.40 -5.57
N GLY A 113 -0.65 26.86 -6.78
CA GLY A 113 -0.12 27.52 -7.95
C GLY A 113 -1.13 27.35 -9.07
N VAL A 114 -1.21 28.35 -9.94
CA VAL A 114 -2.14 28.38 -11.07
C VAL A 114 -2.02 27.07 -11.85
N SER A 115 -3.13 26.34 -11.96
CA SER A 115 -3.20 25.11 -12.75
C SER A 115 -2.71 25.41 -14.17
N ASP A 116 -1.68 24.68 -14.60
CA ASP A 116 -1.23 24.68 -15.99
C ASP A 116 -2.18 23.77 -16.79
N SER A 117 -3.18 24.40 -17.42
CA SER A 117 -4.26 23.72 -18.12
C SER A 117 -3.77 22.78 -19.23
N GLU A 118 -2.63 23.08 -19.86
CA GLU A 118 -2.04 22.20 -20.88
C GLU A 118 -1.45 20.94 -20.26
N LYS A 119 -0.79 21.05 -19.11
CA LYS A 119 -0.30 19.87 -18.37
C LYS A 119 -1.45 19.00 -17.86
N GLU A 120 -2.55 19.61 -17.43
CA GLU A 120 -3.74 18.86 -16.99
C GLU A 120 -4.38 18.10 -18.14
N LYS A 121 -4.53 18.71 -19.32
CA LYS A 121 -5.01 18.03 -20.54
C LYS A 121 -4.13 16.83 -20.93
N VAL A 122 -2.80 16.98 -20.86
CA VAL A 122 -1.87 15.89 -21.18
C VAL A 122 -2.07 14.71 -20.22
N ARG A 123 -2.20 14.99 -18.92
CA ARG A 123 -2.40 13.95 -17.89
C ARG A 123 -3.78 13.30 -18.00
N GLU A 124 -4.82 14.08 -18.27
CA GLU A 124 -6.16 13.57 -18.53
C GLU A 124 -6.17 12.65 -19.75
N LYS A 125 -5.51 13.04 -20.84
CA LYS A 125 -5.39 12.21 -22.04
C LYS A 125 -4.65 10.90 -21.76
N ALA A 126 -3.57 10.94 -20.96
CA ALA A 126 -2.84 9.75 -20.56
C ALA A 126 -3.66 8.81 -19.65
N LEU A 127 -4.45 9.38 -18.72
CA LEU A 127 -5.39 8.63 -17.89
C LEU A 127 -6.45 7.95 -18.76
N ASN A 128 -7.11 8.71 -19.64
CA ASN A 128 -8.16 8.19 -20.51
C ASN A 128 -7.62 7.09 -21.44
N ALA A 129 -6.42 7.27 -22.00
CA ALA A 129 -5.77 6.22 -22.80
C ALA A 129 -5.51 4.93 -21.99
N SER A 130 -5.14 5.05 -20.72
CA SER A 130 -4.93 3.91 -19.83
C SER A 130 -6.24 3.21 -19.48
N LEU A 131 -7.27 3.97 -19.13
CA LEU A 131 -8.61 3.43 -18.86
C LEU A 131 -9.24 2.79 -20.11
N ASP A 132 -8.99 3.34 -21.30
CA ASP A 132 -9.48 2.78 -22.55
C ASP A 132 -8.79 1.45 -22.91
N ARG A 133 -7.49 1.31 -22.63
CA ARG A 133 -6.80 0.02 -22.75
C ARG A 133 -7.44 -1.03 -21.85
N ILE A 134 -7.67 -0.69 -20.58
CA ILE A 134 -8.32 -1.58 -19.61
C ILE A 134 -9.75 -1.94 -20.06
N LYS A 135 -10.54 -0.96 -20.54
CA LYS A 135 -11.90 -1.21 -21.04
C LYS A 135 -11.92 -2.18 -22.23
N LYS A 136 -10.93 -2.12 -23.12
CA LYS A 136 -10.81 -3.02 -24.28
C LYS A 136 -10.52 -4.47 -23.88
N MET A 137 -9.94 -4.71 -22.70
CA MET A 137 -9.74 -6.07 -22.17
C MET A 137 -11.04 -6.73 -21.70
N GLY A 138 -12.10 -5.93 -21.48
CA GLY A 138 -13.44 -6.41 -21.17
C GLY A 138 -14.03 -5.79 -19.91
N PRO A 139 -15.37 -5.85 -19.76
CA PRO A 139 -16.07 -5.22 -18.65
C PRO A 139 -15.71 -5.82 -17.28
N GLN A 140 -15.42 -7.12 -17.21
CA GLN A 140 -15.03 -7.78 -15.96
C GLN A 140 -13.63 -7.33 -15.49
N VAL A 141 -12.71 -7.16 -16.43
CA VAL A 141 -11.35 -6.66 -16.18
C VAL A 141 -11.38 -5.20 -15.72
N ALA A 142 -12.15 -4.36 -16.41
CA ALA A 142 -12.34 -2.97 -16.01
C ALA A 142 -12.99 -2.82 -14.63
N SER A 143 -13.98 -3.66 -14.31
CA SER A 143 -14.63 -3.67 -12.99
C SER A 143 -13.68 -4.12 -11.88
N ALA A 144 -12.93 -5.20 -12.10
CA ALA A 144 -11.95 -5.70 -11.13
C ALA A 144 -10.83 -4.68 -10.86
N PHE A 145 -10.33 -4.04 -11.93
CA PHE A 145 -9.35 -2.95 -11.82
C PHE A 145 -9.92 -1.76 -11.02
N SER A 146 -11.15 -1.33 -11.33
CA SER A 146 -11.77 -0.19 -10.65
C SER A 146 -11.93 -0.46 -9.15
N GLN A 147 -12.41 -1.66 -8.78
CA GLN A 147 -12.53 -2.07 -7.38
C GLN A 147 -11.19 -2.09 -6.64
N LEU A 148 -10.11 -2.50 -7.30
CA LEU A 148 -8.79 -2.59 -6.70
C LEU A 148 -8.06 -1.24 -6.62
N VAL A 149 -8.23 -0.37 -7.62
CA VAL A 149 -7.38 0.81 -7.81
C VAL A 149 -8.14 2.12 -7.62
N ILE A 150 -9.36 2.22 -8.14
CA ILE A 150 -10.12 3.48 -8.19
C ILE A 150 -11.01 3.61 -6.97
N ASP A 151 -11.83 2.61 -6.67
CA ASP A 151 -12.86 2.66 -5.64
C ASP A 151 -12.30 2.97 -4.24
N LEU A 152 -12.99 3.85 -3.51
CA LEU A 152 -12.59 4.27 -2.18
C LEU A 152 -12.87 3.18 -1.16
N ASN A 153 -11.79 2.54 -0.71
CA ASN A 153 -11.81 1.44 0.24
C ASN A 153 -10.92 1.73 1.47
N PRO A 154 -11.21 2.78 2.27
CA PRO A 154 -10.32 3.26 3.33
C PRO A 154 -10.24 2.30 4.53
N ASP A 155 -11.39 1.77 4.97
CA ASP A 155 -11.49 0.90 6.14
C ASP A 155 -11.46 -0.58 5.80
N LYS A 156 -12.15 -0.97 4.72
CA LYS A 156 -12.27 -2.35 4.22
C LYS A 156 -12.01 -2.36 2.73
N GLY A 157 -11.37 -3.43 2.25
CA GLY A 157 -11.16 -3.63 0.82
C GLY A 157 -12.46 -4.06 0.13
N PRO A 158 -12.41 -4.26 -1.19
CA PRO A 158 -13.44 -5.01 -1.88
C PRO A 158 -13.67 -6.35 -1.17
N PRO A 159 -14.92 -6.83 -1.01
CA PRO A 159 -15.22 -8.04 -0.26
C PRO A 159 -14.45 -9.27 -0.75
N TRP A 160 -14.19 -9.38 -2.05
CA TRP A 160 -13.40 -10.47 -2.64
C TRP A 160 -11.94 -10.42 -2.17
N LEU A 161 -11.33 -9.24 -2.10
CA LEU A 161 -9.96 -9.07 -1.65
C LEU A 161 -9.81 -9.43 -0.17
N ASP A 162 -10.72 -8.92 0.67
CA ASP A 162 -10.69 -9.20 2.10
C ASP A 162 -10.89 -10.70 2.40
N ARG A 163 -11.73 -11.41 1.59
CA ARG A 163 -11.88 -12.87 1.68
C ARG A 163 -10.61 -13.62 1.28
N ILE A 164 -9.93 -13.23 0.20
CA ILE A 164 -8.65 -13.83 -0.20
C ILE A 164 -7.61 -13.65 0.91
N ILE A 165 -7.47 -12.44 1.45
CA ILE A 165 -6.52 -12.13 2.52
C ILE A 165 -6.82 -12.96 3.77
N TYR A 166 -8.10 -13.04 4.16
CA TYR A 166 -8.53 -13.86 5.29
C TYR A 166 -8.24 -15.35 5.07
N GLY A 167 -8.53 -15.88 3.88
CA GLY A 167 -8.25 -17.27 3.50
C GLY A 167 -6.76 -17.60 3.58
N LYS A 168 -5.91 -16.78 2.95
CA LYS A 168 -4.43 -16.92 3.00
C LYS A 168 -3.90 -16.88 4.43
N ARG A 169 -4.42 -15.99 5.28
CA ARG A 169 -4.00 -15.85 6.68
C ARG A 169 -4.41 -17.04 7.55
N THR A 170 -5.57 -17.63 7.28
CA THR A 170 -6.15 -18.72 8.10
C THR A 170 -5.92 -20.12 7.53
N GLY A 171 -5.24 -20.24 6.38
CA GLY A 171 -5.06 -21.50 5.67
C GLY A 171 -6.38 -22.09 5.13
N LYS A 172 -7.41 -21.26 4.98
CA LYS A 172 -8.71 -21.69 4.45
C LYS A 172 -8.72 -21.62 2.92
N PRO A 173 -9.47 -22.50 2.25
CA PRO A 173 -9.65 -22.41 0.80
C PRO A 173 -10.28 -21.06 0.44
N VAL A 174 -9.78 -20.49 -0.64
CA VAL A 174 -10.28 -19.24 -1.23
C VAL A 174 -11.23 -19.62 -2.37
N ASP A 175 -12.31 -18.87 -2.54
CA ASP A 175 -13.27 -19.09 -3.63
C ASP A 175 -12.62 -18.80 -5.00
N ASP A 176 -12.81 -19.70 -5.96
CA ASP A 176 -12.31 -19.57 -7.34
C ASP A 176 -12.81 -18.31 -8.04
N ARG A 177 -14.00 -17.82 -7.65
CA ARG A 177 -14.52 -16.56 -8.18
C ARG A 177 -13.68 -15.38 -7.72
N ASP A 178 -13.24 -15.36 -6.46
CA ASP A 178 -12.44 -14.28 -5.92
C ASP A 178 -11.04 -14.28 -6.54
N THR A 179 -10.46 -15.47 -6.75
CA THR A 179 -9.16 -15.60 -7.45
C THR A 179 -9.25 -15.18 -8.91
N THR A 180 -10.36 -15.46 -9.59
CA THR A 180 -10.62 -15.00 -10.97
C THR A 180 -10.68 -13.47 -11.04
N ILE A 181 -11.37 -12.83 -10.08
CA ILE A 181 -11.44 -11.36 -10.01
C ILE A 181 -10.03 -10.76 -9.77
N LEU A 182 -9.24 -11.36 -8.88
CA LEU A 182 -7.86 -10.95 -8.67
C LEU A 182 -7.04 -11.09 -9.96
N GLY A 183 -7.14 -12.22 -10.67
CA GLY A 183 -6.48 -12.45 -11.94
C GLY A 183 -6.77 -11.34 -12.96
N HIS A 184 -8.05 -11.02 -13.15
CA HIS A 184 -8.48 -9.92 -14.01
C HIS A 184 -7.88 -8.56 -13.61
N ALA A 185 -7.80 -8.27 -12.31
CA ALA A 185 -7.20 -7.03 -11.82
C ALA A 185 -5.68 -6.98 -12.09
N LEU A 186 -4.99 -8.12 -11.98
CA LEU A 186 -3.56 -8.24 -12.29
C LEU A 186 -3.28 -8.11 -13.79
N ASP A 187 -4.13 -8.68 -14.64
CA ASP A 187 -4.04 -8.51 -16.10
C ASP A 187 -4.15 -7.03 -16.48
N ALA A 188 -5.14 -6.33 -15.92
CA ALA A 188 -5.30 -4.89 -16.13
C ALA A 188 -4.08 -4.08 -15.66
N LEU A 189 -3.52 -4.40 -14.50
CA LEU A 189 -2.31 -3.77 -13.98
C LEU A 189 -1.10 -4.03 -14.89
N SER A 190 -0.96 -5.25 -15.41
CA SER A 190 0.12 -5.60 -16.33
C SER A 190 0.07 -4.84 -17.66
N GLU A 191 -1.14 -4.50 -18.14
CA GLU A 191 -1.32 -3.74 -19.38
C GLU A 191 -0.91 -2.26 -19.24
N VAL A 192 -1.01 -1.71 -18.03
CA VAL A 192 -0.76 -0.27 -17.77
C VAL A 192 0.52 0.03 -16.99
N ALA A 193 1.15 -1.00 -16.39
CA ALA A 193 2.40 -0.90 -15.64
C ALA A 193 3.62 -0.85 -16.53
#